data_AF-A0A941QS13-F1
#
_entry.id   AF-A0A941QS13-F1
#
_cell.length_a   1.000
_cell.length_b   1.000
_cell.length_c   1.000
_cell.angle_alpha   90.00
_cell.angle_beta   90.00
_cell.angle_gamma   90.00
#
_symmetry.space_group_name_H-M   'P 1'
#
loop_
_entity.id
_entity.type
_entity.pdbx_description
1 polymer ?
#
loop_
_entity_poly.entity_id
_entity_poly.type
_entity_poly.pdbx_seq_one_letter_code
_entity_poly.pdbx_strand_id
1 'polypeptide(L)'
;MSDPANKKDELVHPLAKPFLWLDAKWLKTSMIWIFGVLTLVFIGADFVHHRHDYIPIAEIPGFYAYWGFGAFVLAVMIGWFVVRGLLERDEDYWDEGGDHD
;
A
#
# COMPACT_ATOMS: atom_id res chain seq x y z
N MET A 1 22.04 -8.84 -29.02
CA MET A 1 21.98 -9.14 -27.58
C MET A 1 20.61 -8.76 -27.06
N SER A 2 19.82 -9.74 -26.60
CA SER A 2 18.56 -9.48 -25.88
C SER A 2 18.88 -9.04 -24.46
N ASP A 3 18.59 -7.78 -24.13
CA ASP A 3 18.70 -7.24 -22.78
C ASP A 3 17.74 -8.00 -21.83
N PRO A 4 18.20 -8.62 -20.72
CA PRO A 4 17.36 -9.40 -19.80
C PRO A 4 16.20 -8.60 -19.17
N ALA A 5 16.22 -7.27 -19.25
CA ALA A 5 15.09 -6.43 -18.86
C ALA A 5 13.85 -6.60 -19.77
N ASN A 6 14.06 -6.83 -21.08
CA ASN A 6 12.98 -6.86 -22.08
C ASN A 6 12.03 -8.07 -21.89
N LYS A 7 12.54 -9.20 -21.38
CA LYS A 7 11.71 -10.40 -21.11
C LYS A 7 10.65 -10.19 -20.03
N LYS A 8 10.84 -9.23 -19.11
CA LYS A 8 9.87 -8.97 -18.04
C LYS A 8 8.71 -8.11 -18.53
N ASP A 9 8.95 -7.25 -19.51
CA ASP A 9 7.97 -6.32 -20.08
C ASP A 9 7.06 -6.99 -21.11
N GLU A 10 7.49 -8.11 -21.69
CA GLU A 10 6.73 -8.91 -22.67
C GLU A 10 5.54 -9.65 -22.03
N LEU A 11 5.64 -10.01 -20.74
CA LEU A 11 4.57 -10.63 -19.94
C LEU A 11 3.57 -9.61 -19.38
N VAL A 12 3.79 -8.32 -19.58
CA VAL A 12 2.97 -7.24 -19.03
C VAL A 12 1.85 -6.91 -20.01
N HIS A 13 0.61 -6.96 -19.54
CA HIS A 13 -0.56 -6.61 -20.34
C HIS A 13 -0.38 -5.21 -20.98
N PRO A 14 -0.71 -4.99 -22.28
CA PRO A 14 -0.43 -3.75 -22.99
C PRO A 14 -1.02 -2.49 -22.32
N LEU A 15 -2.13 -2.64 -21.59
CA LEU A 15 -2.75 -1.55 -20.82
C LEU A 15 -1.97 -1.17 -19.54
N ALA A 16 -1.10 -2.04 -19.03
CA ALA A 16 -0.31 -1.78 -17.83
C ALA A 16 1.04 -1.10 -18.13
N LYS A 17 1.45 -1.03 -19.42
CA LYS A 17 2.71 -0.38 -19.85
C LYS A 17 2.86 1.07 -19.38
N PRO A 18 1.81 1.92 -19.38
CA PRO A 18 1.91 3.29 -18.84
C PRO A 18 2.16 3.33 -17.32
N PHE A 19 1.77 2.27 -16.61
CA PHE A 19 1.88 2.19 -15.15
C PHE A 19 3.12 1.45 -14.66
N LEU A 20 3.99 0.97 -15.55
CA LEU A 20 5.23 0.26 -15.16
C LEU A 20 6.14 1.09 -14.24
N TRP A 21 6.04 2.42 -14.29
CA TRP A 21 6.78 3.30 -13.39
C TRP A 21 6.45 3.08 -11.90
N LEU A 22 5.28 2.50 -11.58
CA LEU A 22 4.89 2.16 -10.20
C LEU A 22 5.74 1.03 -9.62
N ASP A 23 6.34 0.18 -10.46
CA ASP A 23 7.16 -0.94 -9.98
C ASP A 23 8.59 -0.52 -9.59
N ALA A 24 8.92 0.76 -9.74
CA ALA A 24 10.23 1.29 -9.40
C ALA A 24 10.59 0.98 -7.93
N LYS A 25 11.75 0.36 -7.72
CA LYS A 25 12.24 -0.01 -6.38
C LYS A 25 12.31 1.18 -5.43
N TRP A 26 12.65 2.35 -5.96
CA TRP A 26 12.71 3.59 -5.20
C TRP A 26 11.33 4.01 -4.67
N LEU A 27 10.27 3.84 -5.48
CA LEU A 27 8.91 4.23 -5.08
C LEU A 27 8.44 3.35 -3.92
N LYS A 28 8.68 2.04 -4.03
CA LYS A 28 8.37 1.06 -2.98
C LYS A 28 9.09 1.37 -1.67
N THR A 29 10.38 1.71 -1.70
CA THR A 29 11.14 2.07 -0.49
C THR A 29 10.78 3.45 0.06
N SER A 30 10.44 4.41 -0.80
CA SER A 30 10.09 5.78 -0.40
C SER A 30 8.67 5.94 0.14
N MET A 31 7.81 4.92 -0.01
CA MET A 31 6.38 5.04 0.30
C MET A 31 6.11 5.42 1.76
N ILE A 32 6.86 4.83 2.70
CA ILE A 32 6.78 5.19 4.14
C ILE A 32 7.19 6.65 4.38
N TRP A 33 8.23 7.13 3.68
CA TRP A 33 8.68 8.51 3.79
C TRP A 33 7.68 9.50 3.22
N ILE A 34 7.09 9.19 2.06
CA ILE A 34 6.06 10.02 1.43
C ILE A 34 4.85 10.18 2.36
N PHE A 35 4.33 9.07 2.89
CA PHE A 35 3.22 9.12 3.84
C PHE A 35 3.61 9.76 5.17
N GLY A 36 4.82 9.53 5.67
CA GLY A 36 5.32 10.17 6.88
C GLY A 36 5.40 11.69 6.76
N VAL A 37 5.94 12.20 5.65
CA VAL A 37 6.00 13.64 5.36
C VAL A 37 4.59 14.22 5.21
N LEU A 38 3.69 13.53 4.49
CA LEU A 38 2.31 13.97 4.32
C LEU A 38 1.59 14.11 5.68
N THR A 39 1.76 13.13 6.56
CA THR A 39 1.22 13.18 7.93
C THR A 39 1.78 14.36 8.72
N LEU A 40 3.08 14.61 8.66
CA LEU A 40 3.69 15.77 9.33
C LEU A 40 3.16 17.11 8.79
N VAL A 41 2.95 17.22 7.49
CA VAL A 41 2.34 18.40 6.87
C VAL A 41 0.91 18.61 7.38
N PHE A 42 0.10 17.56 7.47
CA PHE A 42 -1.26 17.65 8.01
C PHE A 42 -1.28 18.01 9.49
N ILE A 43 -0.38 17.46 10.29
CA ILE A 43 -0.22 17.85 11.70
C ILE A 43 0.14 19.34 11.78
N GLY A 44 1.09 19.81 10.98
CA GLY A 44 1.47 21.23 10.91
C GLY A 44 0.31 22.14 10.48
N ALA A 45 -0.51 21.71 9.54
CA ALA A 45 -1.69 22.44 9.11
C ALA A 45 -2.73 22.58 10.24
N ASP A 46 -2.83 21.59 11.14
CA ASP A 46 -3.75 21.62 12.27
C ASP A 46 -3.37 22.68 13.31
N PHE A 47 -2.09 23.02 13.45
CA PHE A 47 -1.66 24.12 14.31
C PHE A 47 -2.09 25.50 13.79
N VAL A 48 -2.27 25.64 12.47
CA VAL A 48 -2.71 26.89 11.84
C VAL A 48 -4.24 27.02 11.92
N HIS A 49 -4.96 25.90 11.88
CA HIS A 49 -6.42 25.86 11.86
C HIS A 49 -6.99 25.21 13.12
N HIS A 50 -7.31 26.03 14.12
CA HIS A 50 -7.99 25.56 15.34
C HIS A 50 -9.43 25.18 15.00
N ARG A 51 -9.71 23.87 14.95
CA ARG A 51 -11.06 23.34 14.74
C ARG A 51 -11.79 23.24 16.08
N HIS A 52 -13.02 23.74 16.12
CA HIS A 52 -13.95 23.47 17.21
C HIS A 52 -14.77 22.23 16.85
N ASP A 53 -14.33 21.07 17.32
CA ASP A 53 -15.05 19.82 17.11
C ASP A 53 -16.04 19.53 18.25
N TYR A 54 -17.14 18.88 17.92
CA TYR A 54 -18.19 18.52 18.89
C TYR A 54 -17.77 17.38 19.84
N ILE A 55 -16.66 16.70 19.55
CA ILE A 55 -16.15 15.57 20.32
C ILE A 55 -14.86 16.01 21.02
N PRO A 56 -14.78 15.97 22.36
CA PRO A 56 -13.62 16.48 23.11
C PRO A 56 -12.29 15.82 22.73
N ILE A 57 -12.33 14.56 22.28
CA ILE A 57 -11.15 13.82 21.84
C ILE A 57 -10.65 14.29 20.46
N ALA A 58 -11.53 14.85 19.63
CA ALA A 58 -11.20 15.33 18.29
C ALA A 58 -10.56 16.73 18.31
N GLU A 59 -10.67 17.46 19.42
CA GLU A 59 -9.99 18.75 19.61
C GLU A 59 -8.46 18.62 19.78
N ILE A 60 -7.95 17.39 19.93
CA ILE A 60 -6.50 17.16 20.05
C ILE A 60 -5.83 17.53 18.72
N PRO A 61 -4.79 18.40 18.72
CA PRO A 61 -4.07 18.76 17.52
C PRO A 61 -3.50 17.52 16.82
N GLY A 62 -3.80 17.38 15.53
CA GLY A 62 -3.36 16.25 14.72
C GLY A 62 -4.24 15.00 14.84
N PHE A 63 -5.38 15.04 15.55
CA PHE A 63 -6.26 13.88 15.74
C PHE A 63 -6.58 13.16 14.43
N TYR A 64 -6.99 13.89 13.40
CA TYR A 64 -7.34 13.32 12.09
C TYR A 64 -6.14 12.73 11.34
N ALA A 65 -4.95 13.32 11.51
CA ALA A 65 -3.73 12.81 10.88
C ALA A 65 -3.33 11.46 11.51
N TYR A 66 -3.33 11.37 12.83
CA TYR A 66 -3.04 10.12 13.53
C TYR A 66 -4.12 9.06 13.30
N TRP A 67 -5.39 9.44 13.39
CA TRP A 67 -6.51 8.53 13.22
C TRP A 67 -6.61 8.00 11.79
N GLY A 68 -6.46 8.88 10.79
CA GLY A 68 -6.49 8.49 9.39
C GLY A 68 -5.32 7.59 9.01
N PHE A 69 -4.10 7.93 9.45
CA PHE A 69 -2.92 7.09 9.22
C PHE A 69 -3.05 5.74 9.93
N GLY A 70 -3.46 5.74 11.19
CA GLY A 70 -3.65 4.50 11.97
C GLY A 70 -4.71 3.59 11.37
N ALA A 71 -5.86 4.14 10.98
CA ALA A 71 -6.94 3.39 10.32
C ALA A 71 -6.48 2.79 8.99
N PHE A 72 -5.71 3.54 8.19
CA PHE A 72 -5.14 3.04 6.94
C PHE A 72 -4.15 1.89 7.18
N VAL A 73 -3.22 2.04 8.12
CA VAL A 73 -2.26 0.98 8.47
C VAL A 73 -2.97 -0.28 8.94
N LEU A 74 -3.98 -0.14 9.80
CA LEU A 74 -4.79 -1.26 10.27
C LEU A 74 -5.52 -1.96 9.11
N ALA A 75 -6.13 -1.20 8.19
CA ALA A 75 -6.80 -1.77 7.03
C ALA A 75 -5.84 -2.58 6.15
N VAL A 76 -4.64 -2.06 5.88
CA VAL A 76 -3.59 -2.76 5.12
C VAL A 76 -3.12 -4.01 5.87
N MET A 77 -2.91 -3.93 7.19
CA MET A 77 -2.52 -5.08 8.01
C MET A 77 -3.60 -6.17 8.03
N ILE A 78 -4.87 -5.80 8.15
CA ILE A 78 -5.98 -6.76 8.08
C ILE A 78 -5.99 -7.43 6.71
N GLY A 79 -5.82 -6.66 5.63
CA GLY A 79 -5.66 -7.21 4.28
C GLY A 79 -4.55 -8.26 4.21
N TRP A 80 -3.36 -7.91 4.70
CA TRP A 80 -2.22 -8.83 4.67
C TRP A 80 -2.40 -10.07 5.55
N PHE A 81 -2.82 -9.91 6.80
CA PHE A 81 -2.89 -11.02 7.76
C PHE A 81 -4.15 -11.87 7.60
N VAL A 82 -5.30 -11.23 7.41
CA VAL A 82 -6.59 -11.93 7.39
C VAL A 82 -6.92 -12.41 5.99
N VAL A 83 -6.76 -11.58 4.96
CA VAL A 83 -7.11 -12.00 3.59
C VAL A 83 -6.11 -13.03 3.09
N ARG A 84 -4.81 -12.89 3.39
CA ARG A 84 -3.86 -13.95 3.04
C ARG A 84 -4.19 -15.24 3.77
N GLY A 85 -4.35 -15.24 5.10
CA GLY A 85 -4.67 -16.48 5.82
C GLY A 85 -6.01 -17.13 5.43
N LEU A 86 -7.00 -16.37 4.94
CA LEU A 86 -8.31 -16.90 4.56
C LEU A 86 -8.44 -17.27 3.07
N LEU A 87 -7.72 -16.55 2.20
CA LEU A 87 -7.83 -16.65 0.75
C LEU A 87 -6.62 -17.39 0.13
N GLU A 88 -5.53 -17.58 0.87
CA GLU A 88 -4.41 -18.41 0.46
C GLU A 88 -4.92 -19.84 0.29
N ARG A 89 -4.73 -20.32 -0.92
CA ARG A 89 -5.18 -21.63 -1.37
C ARG A 89 -4.05 -22.61 -1.11
N ASP A 90 -4.42 -23.87 -0.96
CA ASP A 90 -3.46 -24.95 -0.70
C ASP A 90 -2.32 -24.94 -1.73
N GLU A 91 -1.12 -25.25 -1.25
CA GLU A 91 0.13 -25.14 -2.01
C GLU A 91 0.11 -26.10 -3.21
N ASP A 92 -0.56 -27.25 -3.01
CA ASP A 92 -0.68 -28.33 -3.98
C ASP A 92 -1.85 -28.14 -4.97
N TYR A 93 -2.61 -27.03 -4.89
CA TYR A 93 -3.86 -26.89 -5.65
C TYR A 93 -3.69 -27.03 -7.18
N TRP A 94 -2.53 -26.64 -7.73
CA TRP A 94 -2.28 -26.75 -9.18
C TRP A 94 -1.44 -27.97 -9.56
N ASP A 95 -0.92 -28.71 -8.58
CA ASP A 95 -0.06 -29.88 -8.82
C ASP A 95 -0.88 -31.13 -9.18
N GLU A 96 -2.20 -31.12 -8.94
CA GLU A 96 -3.10 -32.22 -9.35
C GLU A 96 -3.39 -32.27 -10.86
N GLY A 97 -2.82 -31.34 -11.64
CA GLY A 97 -3.21 -31.05 -13.02
C GLY A 97 -2.13 -31.21 -14.09
N GLY A 98 -1.22 -32.18 -13.98
CA GLY A 98 -0.36 -32.53 -15.13
C GLY A 98 0.93 -33.27 -14.78
N ASP A 99 1.12 -34.41 -15.44
CA ASP A 99 2.42 -35.06 -15.77
C ASP A 99 3.42 -35.34 -14.64
N HIS A 100 3.06 -36.34 -13.81
CA HIS A 100 4.02 -37.16 -13.07
C HIS A 100 3.94 -38.63 -13.54
N ASP A 101 4.50 -38.88 -14.74
CA ASP A 101 4.95 -40.21 -15.19
C ASP A 101 6.46 -40.18 -15.41
#